data_AF-A0A3C1B3N4-F1
#
_entry.id   AF-A0A3C1B3N4-F1
#
_cell.length_a   1.000
_cell.length_b   1.000
_cell.length_c   1.000
_cell.angle_alpha   90.00
_cell.angle_beta   90.00
_cell.angle_gamma   90.00
#
_symmetry.space_group_name_H-M   'P 1'
#
loop_
_entity.id
_entity.type
_entity.pdbx_description
1 polymer ?
#
loop_
_entity_poly.entity_id
_entity_poly.type
_entity_poly.pdbx_seq_one_letter_code
_entity_poly.pdbx_strand_id
1 'polypeptide(L)'
;MAIRFNKAQLKNLIVRKMMGEGEYVVGIEPSNNFVRGRSASRAAGELEWLAPGETRQFNLTMEIISGSEQLLTLRREINNVRGL
;
A
#
# COMPACT_ATOMS: atom_id res chain seq x y z
N MET A 1 -7.62 2.77 -11.16
CA MET A 1 -6.19 2.66 -10.83
C MET A 1 -5.97 1.40 -10.01
N ALA A 2 -4.86 0.71 -10.20
CA ALA A 2 -4.40 -0.39 -9.38
C ALA A 2 -2.98 -0.11 -8.85
N ILE A 3 -2.69 -0.59 -7.64
CA ILE A 3 -1.33 -0.60 -7.08
C ILE A 3 -1.01 -2.04 -6.71
N ARG A 4 0.06 -2.59 -7.31
CA ARG A 4 0.58 -3.92 -7.03
C ARG A 4 1.87 -3.78 -6.25
N PHE A 5 2.02 -4.50 -5.16
CA PHE A 5 3.20 -4.43 -4.31
C PHE A 5 3.47 -5.78 -3.66
N ASN A 6 4.73 -6.02 -3.29
CA ASN A 6 5.12 -7.23 -2.58
C ASN A 6 4.83 -7.07 -1.08
N LYS A 7 3.89 -7.86 -0.55
CA LYS A 7 3.53 -7.86 0.88
C LYS A 7 4.68 -8.23 1.82
N ALA A 8 5.68 -8.96 1.35
CA ALA A 8 6.88 -9.26 2.13
C ALA A 8 7.80 -8.04 2.28
N GLN A 9 7.74 -7.08 1.35
CA GLN A 9 8.50 -5.83 1.41
C GLN A 9 7.68 -4.71 2.11
N LEU A 10 6.38 -4.61 1.81
CA LEU A 10 5.46 -3.63 2.39
C LEU A 10 4.27 -4.36 3.02
N LYS A 11 4.40 -4.67 4.31
CA LYS A 11 3.47 -5.53 5.05
C LYS A 11 2.15 -4.85 5.47
N ASN A 12 2.09 -3.53 5.39
CA ASN A 12 0.94 -2.74 5.79
C ASN A 12 0.30 -2.04 4.59
N LEU A 13 -1.00 -1.79 4.67
CA LEU A 13 -1.75 -0.97 3.72
C LEU A 13 -2.58 0.05 4.49
N ILE A 14 -2.41 1.32 4.17
CA ILE A 14 -3.21 2.41 4.71
C ILE A 14 -4.11 2.94 3.59
N VAL A 15 -5.36 3.21 3.92
CA VAL A 15 -6.30 3.89 3.02
C VAL A 15 -6.70 5.19 3.67
N ARG A 16 -6.23 6.31 3.12
CA ARG A 16 -6.59 7.65 3.58
C ARG A 16 -7.75 8.17 2.75
N LYS A 17 -8.87 8.49 3.40
CA LYS A 17 -10.02 9.14 2.75
C LYS A 17 -10.09 10.59 3.24
N MET A 18 -9.63 11.52 2.43
CA MET A 18 -9.83 12.96 2.64
C MET A 18 -11.05 13.37 1.82
N MET A 19 -12.19 13.51 2.48
CA MET A 19 -13.46 13.85 1.84
C MET A 19 -13.90 15.27 2.25
N GLY A 20 -12.93 16.16 2.46
CA GLY A 20 -13.19 17.54 2.83
C GLY A 20 -13.74 18.33 1.65
N GLU A 21 -14.51 19.37 1.94
CA GLU A 21 -14.91 20.32 0.90
C GLU A 21 -13.67 20.99 0.30
N GLY A 22 -13.57 21.01 -1.04
CA GLY A 22 -12.38 21.49 -1.75
C GLY A 22 -11.18 20.53 -1.75
N GLU A 23 -11.21 19.45 -0.96
CA GLU A 23 -10.14 18.45 -0.85
C GLU A 23 -10.71 17.03 -0.89
N TYR A 24 -10.96 16.52 -2.10
CA TYR A 24 -11.53 15.19 -2.33
C TYR A 24 -10.49 14.22 -2.90
N VAL A 25 -9.78 13.52 -2.02
CA VAL A 25 -8.67 12.63 -2.38
C VAL A 25 -8.73 11.34 -1.59
N VAL A 26 -8.46 10.22 -2.28
CA VAL A 26 -8.23 8.92 -1.66
C VAL A 26 -6.77 8.53 -1.88
N GLY A 27 -6.06 8.26 -0.78
CA GLY A 27 -4.73 7.67 -0.76
C GLY A 27 -4.81 6.16 -0.60
N ILE A 28 -4.05 5.43 -1.42
CA ILE A 28 -3.77 3.99 -1.25
C ILE A 28 -2.28 3.89 -0.95
N GLU A 29 -1.92 3.52 0.26
CA GLU A 29 -0.58 3.72 0.81
C GLU A 29 0.01 2.38 1.32
N PRO A 30 0.58 1.55 0.42
CA PRO A 30 1.41 0.41 0.85
C PRO A 30 2.61 0.90 1.64
N SER A 31 2.88 0.28 2.79
CA SER A 31 3.88 0.77 3.72
C SER A 31 4.55 -0.36 4.51
N ASN A 32 5.79 -0.16 4.94
CA ASN A 32 6.44 -1.04 5.90
C ASN A 32 6.00 -0.75 7.35
N ASN A 33 5.32 0.37 7.60
CA ASN A 33 4.91 0.82 8.93
C ASN A 33 3.53 1.52 8.95
N PHE A 34 2.95 1.71 10.13
CA PHE A 34 1.68 2.44 10.31
C PHE A 34 1.89 3.95 10.51
N VAL A 35 0.82 4.72 10.27
CA VAL A 35 0.79 6.19 10.44
C VAL A 35 0.44 6.56 11.89
N ARG A 36 1.23 6.06 12.84
CA ARG A 36 1.06 6.32 14.30
C ARG A 36 2.07 7.32 14.88
N GLY A 37 3.03 7.74 14.06
CA GLY A 37 4.16 8.55 14.48
C GLY A 37 5.33 7.72 15.04
N ARG A 38 6.55 8.28 14.94
CA ARG A 38 7.80 7.56 15.19
C ARG A 38 7.94 7.01 16.62
N SER A 39 7.50 7.78 17.62
CA SER A 39 7.61 7.35 19.03
C SER A 39 6.74 6.13 19.30
N ALA A 40 5.46 6.17 18.89
CA ALA A 40 4.54 5.05 19.02
C ALA A 40 5.02 3.81 18.25
N SER A 41 5.43 3.97 16.99
CA SER A 41 5.95 2.83 16.21
C SER A 41 7.25 2.25 16.78
N ARG A 42 8.10 3.07 17.42
CA ARG A 42 9.28 2.55 18.15
C ARG A 42 8.86 1.74 19.37
N ALA A 43 7.95 2.26 20.18
CA ALA A 43 7.46 1.56 21.38
C ALA A 43 6.75 0.25 21.02
N ALA A 44 6.06 0.21 19.89
CA ALA A 44 5.38 -0.98 19.37
C ALA A 44 6.32 -1.97 18.64
N GLY A 45 7.61 -1.67 18.51
CA GLY A 45 8.57 -2.54 17.82
C GLY A 45 8.34 -2.67 16.30
N GLU A 46 7.61 -1.72 15.69
CA GLU A 46 7.24 -1.76 14.27
C GLU A 46 8.33 -1.19 13.36
N LEU A 47 9.26 -0.39 13.92
CA LEU A 47 10.37 0.21 13.17
C LEU A 47 11.32 -0.87 12.66
N GLU A 48 11.50 -0.89 11.36
CA GLU A 48 12.55 -1.68 10.73
C GLU A 48 13.86 -0.89 10.71
N TRP A 49 14.97 -1.60 10.89
CA TRP A 49 16.32 -1.03 10.86
C TRP A 49 17.09 -1.58 9.66
N LEU A 50 18.10 -0.83 9.23
CA LEU A 50 19.09 -1.24 8.24
C LEU A 50 20.46 -1.25 8.90
N ALA A 51 21.21 -2.34 8.74
CA ALA A 51 22.60 -2.41 9.14
C ALA A 51 23.51 -1.56 8.22
N PRO A 52 24.74 -1.21 8.64
CA PRO A 52 25.70 -0.57 7.75
C PRO A 52 25.93 -1.38 6.47
N GLY A 53 25.71 -0.75 5.32
CA GLY A 53 25.81 -1.41 4.01
C GLY A 53 24.60 -2.26 3.59
N GLU A 54 23.60 -2.43 4.45
CA GLU A 54 22.37 -3.13 4.08
C GLU A 54 21.57 -2.33 3.05
N THR A 55 21.11 -3.01 2.00
CA THR A 55 20.22 -2.44 0.98
C THR A 55 18.85 -3.09 1.08
N ARG A 56 17.80 -2.28 1.02
CA ARG A 56 16.42 -2.76 0.92
C ARG A 56 15.78 -2.24 -0.35
N GLN A 57 15.08 -3.12 -1.05
CA GLN A 57 14.40 -2.79 -2.30
C GLN A 57 12.89 -3.00 -2.13
N PHE A 58 12.12 -2.08 -2.71
CA PHE A 58 10.66 -2.11 -2.70
C PHE A 58 10.15 -2.04 -4.13
N ASN A 59 9.40 -3.06 -4.54
CA ASN A 59 8.88 -3.21 -5.89
C ASN A 59 7.39 -2.93 -5.89
N LEU A 60 6.99 -1.92 -6.66
CA LEU A 60 5.59 -1.54 -6.82
C LEU A 60 5.31 -1.19 -8.28
N THR A 61 4.09 -1.50 -8.73
CA THR A 61 3.58 -1.10 -10.04
C THR A 61 2.29 -0.32 -9.83
N MET A 62 2.20 0.84 -10.48
CA MET A 62 0.99 1.65 -10.55
C MET A 62 0.42 1.57 -11.95
N GLU A 63 -0.87 1.32 -12.05
CA GLU A 63 -1.56 1.11 -13.32
C GLU A 63 -2.83 1.96 -13.38
N ILE A 64 -3.00 2.72 -14.45
CA ILE A 64 -4.27 3.39 -14.74
C ILE A 64 -5.19 2.36 -15.39
N ILE A 65 -6.37 2.20 -14.81
CA ILE A 65 -7.39 1.25 -15.26
C ILE A 65 -8.45 2.08 -15.97
N SER A 66 -8.69 1.77 -17.24
CA SER A 66 -9.60 2.50 -18.11
C SER A 66 -10.57 1.53 -18.77
N GLY A 67 -11.86 1.83 -18.65
CA GLY A 67 -12.93 1.02 -19.21
C GLY A 67 -13.34 -0.20 -18.36
N SER A 68 -14.46 -0.80 -18.75
CA SER A 68 -15.11 -1.90 -18.03
C SER A 68 -14.32 -3.21 -18.08
N GLU A 69 -13.70 -3.53 -19.22
CA GLU A 69 -12.96 -4.78 -19.39
C GLU A 69 -11.76 -4.87 -18.42
N GLN A 70 -10.92 -3.84 -18.38
CA GLN A 70 -9.77 -3.78 -17.48
C GLN A 70 -10.21 -3.82 -16.00
N LEU A 71 -11.32 -3.15 -15.67
CA LEU A 71 -11.89 -3.18 -14.32
C LEU A 71 -12.34 -4.59 -13.90
N LEU A 72 -13.00 -5.32 -14.81
CA LEU A 72 -13.45 -6.69 -14.54
C LEU A 72 -12.28 -7.66 -14.40
N THR A 73 -11.23 -7.50 -15.21
CA THR A 73 -9.99 -8.28 -15.09
C THR A 73 -9.32 -8.03 -13.73
N LEU A 74 -9.12 -6.77 -13.36
CA LEU A 74 -8.55 -6.41 -12.05
C LEU A 74 -9.38 -7.00 -10.89
N ARG A 75 -10.71 -6.92 -10.97
CA ARG A 75 -11.59 -7.48 -9.94
C ARG A 75 -11.42 -9.00 -9.79
N ARG A 76 -11.24 -9.71 -10.90
CA ARG A 76 -11.00 -11.16 -10.91
C ARG A 76 -9.65 -11.50 -10.27
N GLU A 77 -8.61 -10.74 -10.60
CA GLU A 77 -7.28 -10.91 -9.98
C GLU A 77 -7.31 -10.66 -8.47
N ILE A 78 -8.00 -9.61 -8.01
CA ILE A 78 -8.17 -9.32 -6.57
C ILE A 78 -8.89 -10.47 -5.87
N ASN A 79 -9.93 -11.04 -6.49
CA ASN A 79 -10.66 -12.18 -5.93
C ASN A 79 -9.75 -13.42 -5.80
N ASN A 80 -8.95 -13.72 -6.82
CA ASN A 80 -7.97 -14.80 -6.77
C ASN A 80 -6.98 -14.62 -5.60
N VAL A 81 -6.49 -13.41 -5.36
CA VAL A 81 -5.60 -13.10 -4.22
C VAL A 81 -6.31 -13.28 -2.88
N ARG A 82 -7.62 -13.02 -2.82
CA ARG A 82 -8.44 -13.20 -1.61
C ARG A 82 -8.89 -14.64 -1.39
N GLY A 83 -8.68 -15.54 -2.36
CA GLY A 83 -9.22 -16.90 -2.34
C GLY A 83 -10.74 -16.95 -2.49
N LEU A 84 -11.33 -15.97 -3.20
CA LEU A 84 -12.77 -15.81 -3.44
C LEU A 84 -13.12 -15.99 -4.91
#